data_AF-R7J3F9-F1
#
_entry.id   AF-R7J3F9-F1
#
_cell.length_a   1.000
_cell.length_b   1.000
_cell.length_c   1.000
_cell.angle_alpha   90.00
_cell.angle_beta   90.00
_cell.angle_gamma   90.00
#
_symmetry.space_group_name_H-M   'P 1'
#
loop_
_entity.id
_entity.type
_entity.pdbx_description
1 polymer ?
#
loop_
_entity_poly.entity_id
_entity_poly.type
_entity_poly.pdbx_seq_one_letter_code
_entity_poly.pdbx_strand_id
1 'polypeptide(L)'
;MRKITFLLAILVSICGFAAEVEPDAVRVTPTNGDPVVFLFTSNPEVTYTDTGATIATKGQDPVTFDFDDIQFIDFVKYDAVDDVVAPAVTLRVTQDALLISNAEAGSVLSIYSLDGRCVLNTTIPESFSVSRSELNKGVYIVTINKTAFKIIL
;
A
#
# COMPACT_ATOMS: atom_id res chain seq x y z
N MET A 1 13.94 52.56 -30.69
CA MET A 1 14.17 51.10 -30.77
C MET A 1 14.78 50.61 -29.46
N ARG A 2 13.97 50.37 -28.41
CA ARG A 2 14.48 49.87 -27.10
C ARG A 2 13.40 49.43 -26.10
N LYS A 3 12.17 49.21 -26.54
CA LYS A 3 11.02 48.91 -25.66
C LYS A 3 10.22 47.65 -26.03
N ILE A 4 10.62 46.93 -27.09
CA ILE A 4 9.90 45.74 -27.58
C ILE A 4 10.61 44.43 -27.21
N THR A 5 11.90 44.48 -26.85
CA THR A 5 12.70 43.29 -26.53
C THR A 5 12.43 42.70 -25.14
N PHE A 6 11.70 43.40 -24.27
CA PHE A 6 11.44 42.93 -22.89
C PHE A 6 10.22 42.00 -22.77
N LEU A 7 9.33 41.96 -23.78
CA LEU A 7 8.11 41.15 -23.72
C LEU A 7 8.31 39.69 -24.15
N LEU A 8 9.39 39.39 -24.89
CA LEU A 8 9.68 38.03 -25.37
C LEU A 8 10.40 37.15 -24.33
N ALA A 9 10.93 37.75 -23.26
CA ALA A 9 11.67 37.02 -22.21
C ALA A 9 10.76 36.39 -21.14
N ILE A 10 9.48 36.79 -21.07
CA ILE A 10 8.53 36.29 -20.04
C ILE A 10 7.79 35.04 -20.52
N LEU A 11 7.80 34.72 -21.81
CA LEU A 11 7.10 33.55 -22.37
C LEU A 11 7.85 32.22 -22.20
N VAL A 12 9.09 32.23 -21.69
CA VAL A 12 9.96 31.04 -21.62
C VAL A 12 9.83 30.27 -20.29
N SER A 13 9.11 30.80 -19.28
CA SER A 13 9.30 30.34 -17.90
C SER A 13 8.11 29.67 -17.21
N ILE A 14 7.22 29.00 -17.94
CA ILE A 14 6.16 28.19 -17.32
C ILE A 14 6.01 26.81 -17.99
N CYS A 15 7.12 26.12 -18.24
CA CYS A 15 7.09 24.66 -18.18
C CYS A 15 7.24 24.30 -16.70
N GLY A 16 6.13 24.32 -15.96
CA GLY A 16 6.11 23.71 -14.65
C GLY A 16 6.48 22.24 -14.83
N PHE A 17 7.63 21.83 -14.31
CA PHE A 17 7.93 20.42 -14.11
C PHE A 17 6.92 19.91 -13.09
N ALA A 18 5.75 19.48 -13.56
CA ALA A 18 4.94 18.56 -12.79
C ALA A 18 5.85 17.36 -12.50
N ALA A 19 5.93 16.95 -11.25
CA ALA A 19 6.59 15.69 -10.91
C ALA A 19 5.90 14.61 -11.74
N GLU A 20 6.62 14.09 -12.74
CA GLU A 20 6.11 13.01 -13.58
C GLU A 20 5.97 11.80 -12.67
N VAL A 21 4.74 11.31 -12.54
CA VAL A 21 4.48 10.09 -11.79
C VAL A 21 5.05 8.96 -12.62
N GLU A 22 6.12 8.32 -12.12
CA GLU A 22 6.78 7.23 -12.82
C GLU A 22 5.77 6.09 -13.06
N PRO A 23 5.54 5.69 -14.32
CA PRO A 23 4.66 4.58 -14.62
C PRO A 23 5.26 3.26 -14.10
N ASP A 24 4.40 2.34 -13.67
CA ASP A 24 4.79 1.01 -13.21
C ASP A 24 4.02 -0.12 -13.90
N ALA A 25 3.26 0.20 -14.96
CA ALA A 25 2.53 -0.77 -15.75
C ALA A 25 2.33 -0.35 -17.21
N VAL A 26 2.18 -1.35 -18.09
CA VAL A 26 1.59 -1.20 -19.43
C VAL A 26 0.08 -1.41 -19.29
N ARG A 27 -0.73 -0.53 -19.86
CA ARG A 27 -2.17 -0.71 -19.95
C ARG A 27 -2.62 -0.77 -21.41
N VAL A 28 -3.45 -1.75 -21.72
CA VAL A 28 -4.22 -1.81 -22.97
C VAL A 28 -5.64 -1.43 -22.63
N THR A 29 -6.15 -0.38 -23.25
CA THR A 29 -7.55 0.02 -23.16
C THR A 29 -8.26 -0.49 -24.41
N PRO A 30 -9.12 -1.52 -24.30
CA PRO A 30 -9.88 -1.99 -25.44
C PRO A 30 -10.93 -0.97 -25.90
N THR A 31 -11.42 -1.09 -27.13
CA THR A 31 -12.57 -0.31 -27.63
C THR A 31 -13.86 -0.66 -26.88
N ASN A 32 -13.94 -1.86 -26.30
CA ASN A 32 -15.03 -2.32 -25.45
C ASN A 32 -14.51 -3.21 -24.31
N GLY A 33 -14.97 -2.95 -23.08
CA GLY A 33 -14.58 -3.68 -21.88
C GLY A 33 -13.62 -2.91 -20.99
N ASP A 34 -13.16 -3.58 -19.93
CA ASP A 34 -12.27 -2.98 -18.95
C ASP A 34 -10.81 -2.96 -19.43
N PRO A 35 -10.01 -1.94 -19.06
CA PRO A 35 -8.59 -1.93 -19.37
C PRO A 35 -7.85 -3.14 -18.78
N VAL A 36 -6.94 -3.70 -19.57
CA VAL A 36 -6.05 -4.78 -19.15
C VAL A 36 -4.70 -4.19 -18.76
N VAL A 37 -4.21 -4.53 -17.57
CA VAL A 37 -2.98 -3.94 -17.01
C VAL A 37 -1.93 -5.02 -16.77
N PHE A 38 -0.71 -4.75 -17.22
CA PHE A 38 0.47 -5.59 -17.07
C PHE A 38 1.54 -4.84 -16.27
N LEU A 39 1.77 -5.25 -15.01
CA LEU A 39 2.71 -4.59 -14.11
C LEU A 39 4.17 -4.78 -14.58
N PHE A 40 5.01 -3.76 -14.45
CA PHE A 40 6.43 -3.83 -14.78
C PHE A 40 7.20 -4.85 -13.95
N THR A 41 6.71 -5.17 -12.75
CA THR A 41 7.25 -6.27 -11.90
C THR A 41 7.19 -7.63 -12.60
N SER A 42 6.27 -7.80 -13.56
CA SER A 42 6.14 -9.00 -14.40
C SER A 42 7.03 -8.98 -15.66
N ASN A 43 7.81 -7.92 -15.87
CA ASN A 43 8.65 -7.67 -17.05
C ASN A 43 7.88 -7.82 -18.39
N PRO A 44 6.86 -6.97 -18.63
CA PRO A 44 6.07 -7.02 -19.86
C PRO A 44 6.88 -6.60 -21.09
N GLU A 45 6.76 -7.36 -22.16
CA GLU A 45 7.32 -7.05 -23.48
C GLU A 45 6.18 -6.85 -24.47
N VAL A 46 6.07 -5.65 -25.03
CA VAL A 46 5.06 -5.31 -26.05
C VAL A 46 5.66 -5.51 -27.44
N THR A 47 5.07 -6.41 -28.22
CA THR A 47 5.43 -6.66 -29.62
C THR A 47 4.28 -6.27 -30.52
N TYR A 48 4.49 -5.29 -31.39
CA TYR A 48 3.53 -4.92 -32.42
C TYR A 48 3.61 -5.88 -33.61
N THR A 49 2.45 -6.33 -34.09
CA THR A 49 2.30 -7.20 -35.26
C THR A 49 1.54 -6.46 -36.37
N ASP A 50 1.33 -7.12 -37.51
CA ASP A 50 0.59 -6.51 -38.64
C ASP A 50 -0.89 -6.23 -38.30
N THR A 51 -1.47 -6.99 -37.36
CA THR A 51 -2.90 -6.95 -37.03
C THR A 51 -3.16 -6.51 -35.59
N GLY A 52 -2.13 -6.26 -34.78
CA GLY A 52 -2.34 -5.95 -33.37
C GLY A 52 -1.09 -5.79 -32.53
N ALA A 53 -1.22 -6.08 -31.24
CA ALA A 53 -0.13 -6.08 -30.28
C ALA A 53 -0.20 -7.32 -29.38
N THR A 54 0.95 -7.96 -29.17
CA THR A 54 1.13 -9.07 -28.22
C THR A 54 1.92 -8.59 -27.02
N ILE A 55 1.42 -8.88 -25.82
CA ILE A 55 2.09 -8.55 -24.56
C ILE A 55 2.47 -9.85 -23.87
N ALA A 56 3.78 -10.09 -23.75
CA ALA A 56 4.34 -11.23 -23.04
C ALA A 56 4.80 -10.79 -21.66
N THR A 57 4.52 -11.58 -20.62
CA THR A 57 5.05 -11.36 -19.26
C THR A 57 5.76 -12.62 -18.79
N LYS A 58 6.67 -12.49 -17.83
CA LYS A 58 7.44 -13.63 -17.33
C LYS A 58 6.52 -14.61 -16.58
N GLY A 59 6.41 -15.83 -17.10
CA GLY A 59 5.70 -16.93 -16.42
C GLY A 59 4.19 -16.98 -16.66
N GLN A 60 3.67 -16.17 -17.60
CA GLN A 60 2.29 -16.26 -18.09
C GLN A 60 2.29 -16.42 -19.61
N ASP A 61 1.20 -16.97 -20.14
CA ASP A 61 1.00 -17.05 -21.59
C ASP A 61 0.83 -15.63 -22.18
N PRO A 62 1.43 -15.33 -23.35
CA PRO A 62 1.28 -14.03 -23.99
C PRO A 62 -0.18 -13.73 -24.35
N VAL A 63 -0.58 -12.47 -24.19
CA VAL A 63 -1.92 -11.99 -24.55
C VAL A 63 -1.84 -11.16 -25.83
N THR A 64 -2.67 -11.48 -26.82
CA THR A 64 -2.72 -10.76 -28.10
C THR A 64 -4.02 -9.98 -28.21
N PHE A 65 -3.91 -8.72 -28.63
CA PHE A 65 -5.01 -7.80 -28.89
C PHE A 65 -5.00 -7.43 -30.38
N ASP A 66 -6.16 -7.39 -31.03
CA ASP A 66 -6.32 -6.88 -32.39
C ASP A 66 -6.36 -5.34 -32.38
N PHE A 67 -5.79 -4.69 -33.39
CA PHE A 67 -5.85 -3.21 -33.48
C PHE A 67 -7.28 -2.68 -33.58
N ASP A 68 -8.21 -3.43 -34.20
CA ASP A 68 -9.62 -3.05 -34.26
C ASP A 68 -10.27 -3.03 -32.86
N ASP A 69 -9.69 -3.75 -31.91
CA ASP A 69 -10.15 -3.86 -30.53
C ASP A 69 -9.36 -2.98 -29.55
N ILE A 70 -8.35 -2.22 -29.99
CA ILE A 70 -7.51 -1.37 -29.11
C ILE A 70 -7.88 0.10 -29.29
N GLN A 71 -8.20 0.77 -28.19
CA GLN A 71 -8.32 2.23 -28.16
C GLN A 71 -6.95 2.89 -27.91
N PHE A 72 -6.23 2.45 -26.89
CA PHE A 72 -4.92 2.97 -26.52
C PHE A 72 -4.04 1.89 -25.87
N ILE A 73 -2.73 2.00 -26.09
CA ILE A 73 -1.71 1.35 -25.25
C ILE A 73 -0.90 2.48 -24.62
N ASP A 74 -0.91 2.54 -23.29
CA ASP A 74 -0.22 3.59 -22.53
C ASP A 74 0.54 3.03 -21.32
N PHE A 75 1.46 3.84 -20.80
CA PHE A 75 2.16 3.53 -19.57
C PHE A 75 1.52 4.32 -18.43
N VAL A 76 1.13 3.61 -17.38
CA VAL A 76 0.39 4.22 -16.27
C VAL A 76 1.01 3.86 -14.95
N LYS A 77 0.75 4.71 -13.96
CA LYS A 77 0.85 4.33 -12.55
C LYS A 77 -0.40 3.54 -12.19
N TYR A 78 -0.23 2.30 -11.73
CA TYR A 78 -1.31 1.42 -11.32
C TYR A 78 -1.23 1.16 -9.83
N ASP A 79 -2.05 1.89 -9.07
CA ASP A 79 -2.15 1.72 -7.62
C ASP A 79 -3.13 0.59 -7.30
N ALA A 80 -2.60 -0.61 -7.05
CA ALA A 80 -3.35 -1.73 -6.50
C ALA A 80 -2.73 -2.23 -5.20
N VAL A 81 -3.52 -2.94 -4.39
CA VAL A 81 -3.00 -3.66 -3.24
C VAL A 81 -2.25 -4.89 -3.76
N ASP A 82 -0.92 -4.80 -3.78
CA ASP A 82 -0.03 -5.86 -4.26
C ASP A 82 -0.06 -7.11 -3.35
N ASP A 83 -0.23 -6.91 -2.04
CA ASP A 83 -0.34 -7.99 -1.07
C ASP A 83 -1.10 -7.55 0.19
N VAL A 84 -1.87 -8.47 0.79
CA VAL A 84 -2.42 -8.33 2.15
C VAL A 84 -1.56 -9.18 3.06
N VAL A 85 -0.39 -8.64 3.41
CA VAL A 85 0.45 -9.25 4.44
C VAL A 85 -0.32 -9.17 5.76
N ALA A 86 -0.50 -10.32 6.43
CA ALA A 86 -1.08 -10.33 7.76
C ALA A 86 -0.32 -9.32 8.62
N PRO A 87 -0.99 -8.31 9.21
CA PRO A 87 -0.28 -7.28 9.92
C PRO A 87 0.50 -7.92 11.07
N ALA A 88 1.69 -7.38 11.35
CA ALA A 88 2.38 -7.63 12.61
C ALA A 88 1.38 -7.54 13.77
N VAL A 89 1.65 -8.22 14.90
CA VAL A 89 0.80 -8.22 16.11
C VAL A 89 -0.02 -6.94 16.22
N THR A 90 -1.34 -7.05 16.23
CA THR A 90 -2.22 -5.89 16.31
C THR A 90 -2.87 -5.82 17.67
N LEU A 91 -3.10 -4.58 18.12
CA LEU A 91 -3.79 -4.29 19.37
C LEU A 91 -4.92 -3.32 19.08
N ARG A 92 -6.15 -3.71 19.41
CA ARG A 92 -7.33 -2.85 19.30
C ARG A 92 -7.94 -2.60 20.66
N VAL A 93 -8.08 -1.34 21.01
CA VAL A 93 -8.83 -0.92 22.21
C VAL A 93 -10.31 -0.82 21.83
N THR A 94 -11.17 -1.59 22.49
CA THR A 94 -12.62 -1.52 22.35
C THR A 94 -13.26 -0.91 23.60
N GLN A 95 -14.59 -0.85 23.64
CA GLN A 95 -15.29 -0.40 24.83
C GLN A 95 -15.06 -1.33 26.03
N ASP A 96 -14.88 -2.63 25.80
CA ASP A 96 -14.87 -3.63 26.87
C ASP A 96 -13.52 -4.30 27.07
N ALA A 97 -12.65 -4.33 26.05
CA ALA A 97 -11.41 -5.10 26.09
C ALA A 97 -10.28 -4.50 25.26
N LEU A 98 -9.06 -4.95 25.55
CA LEU A 98 -7.93 -4.92 24.63
C LEU A 98 -7.94 -6.21 23.84
N LEU A 99 -8.22 -6.12 22.54
CA LEU A 99 -8.17 -7.25 21.63
C LEU A 99 -6.78 -7.36 21.02
N ILE A 100 -6.16 -8.53 21.15
CA ILE A 100 -4.87 -8.85 20.57
C ILE A 100 -5.10 -9.80 19.40
N SER A 101 -4.50 -9.51 18.25
CA SER A 101 -4.60 -10.38 17.07
C SER A 101 -3.23 -10.55 16.43
N ASN A 102 -3.03 -11.68 15.74
CA ASN A 102 -1.79 -12.06 15.08
C ASN A 102 -0.57 -12.20 16.02
N ALA A 103 -0.80 -12.32 17.34
CA ALA A 103 0.24 -12.76 18.26
C ALA A 103 0.34 -14.29 18.22
N GLU A 104 1.56 -14.81 18.10
CA GLU A 104 1.81 -16.25 18.15
C GLU A 104 1.47 -16.78 19.56
N ALA A 105 0.79 -17.93 19.63
CA ALA A 105 0.56 -18.63 20.89
C ALA A 105 1.90 -18.92 21.57
N GLY A 106 2.00 -18.66 22.87
CA GLY A 106 3.26 -18.70 23.61
C GLY A 106 3.98 -17.35 23.72
N SER A 107 3.53 -16.31 23.01
CA SER A 107 4.08 -14.95 23.16
C SER A 107 3.86 -14.41 24.57
N VAL A 108 4.82 -13.62 25.08
CA VAL A 108 4.71 -12.99 26.39
C VAL A 108 4.07 -11.61 26.24
N LEU A 109 2.91 -11.43 26.87
CA LEU A 109 2.24 -10.16 27.04
C LEU A 109 2.65 -9.55 28.37
N SER A 110 3.09 -8.29 28.35
CA SER A 110 3.25 -7.50 29.56
C SER A 110 2.62 -6.13 29.39
N ILE A 111 1.91 -5.68 30.42
CA ILE A 111 1.26 -4.35 30.48
C ILE A 111 1.87 -3.59 31.63
N TYR A 112 2.39 -2.40 31.34
CA TYR A 112 3.01 -1.51 32.31
C TYR A 112 2.24 -0.19 32.38
N SER A 113 2.02 0.33 33.59
CA SER A 113 1.59 1.71 33.78
C SER A 113 2.75 2.68 33.54
N LEU A 114 2.44 3.97 33.36
CA LEU A 114 3.43 5.00 33.02
C LEU A 114 4.49 5.23 34.13
N ASP A 115 4.18 4.87 35.38
CA ASP A 115 5.12 4.88 36.51
C ASP A 115 6.07 3.65 36.51
N GLY A 116 5.97 2.78 35.51
CA GLY A 116 6.82 1.61 35.32
C GLY A 116 6.35 0.35 36.04
N ARG A 117 5.21 0.37 36.75
CA ARG A 117 4.68 -0.83 37.42
C ARG A 117 4.11 -1.82 36.40
N CYS A 118 4.49 -3.10 36.55
CA CYS A 118 3.87 -4.20 35.82
C CYS A 118 2.46 -4.47 36.37
N VAL A 119 1.46 -4.32 35.50
CA VAL A 119 0.04 -4.51 35.81
C VAL A 119 -0.43 -5.90 35.40
N LEU A 120 0.06 -6.42 34.28
CA LEU A 120 -0.22 -7.77 33.80
C LEU A 120 1.05 -8.36 33.18
N ASN A 121 1.32 -9.63 33.46
CA ASN A 121 2.34 -10.42 32.76
C ASN A 121 1.81 -11.84 32.58
N THR A 122 1.61 -12.25 31.32
CA THR A 122 1.03 -13.55 30.99
C THR A 122 1.52 -14.03 29.63
N THR A 123 1.40 -15.33 29.41
CA THR A 123 1.57 -15.93 28.08
C THR A 123 0.25 -15.89 27.32
N ILE A 124 0.30 -15.53 26.05
CA ILE A 124 -0.85 -15.51 25.13
C ILE A 124 -1.16 -16.94 24.67
N PRO A 125 -2.36 -17.50 24.96
CA PRO A 125 -2.86 -18.72 24.30
C PRO A 125 -3.27 -18.43 22.84
N GLU A 126 -3.92 -19.36 22.13
CA GLU A 126 -4.27 -19.17 20.71
C GLU A 126 -5.11 -17.90 20.43
N SER A 127 -5.95 -17.50 21.37
CA SER A 127 -6.67 -16.22 21.31
C SER A 127 -6.70 -15.59 22.70
N PHE A 128 -6.48 -14.28 22.78
CA PHE A 128 -6.39 -13.60 24.07
C PHE A 128 -6.93 -12.17 24.02
N SER A 129 -7.56 -11.76 25.11
CA SER A 129 -8.01 -10.40 25.33
C SER A 129 -7.87 -10.04 26.79
N VAL A 130 -7.69 -8.75 27.07
CA VAL A 130 -7.64 -8.22 28.44
C VAL A 130 -8.88 -7.39 28.68
N SER A 131 -9.63 -7.70 29.73
CA SER A 131 -10.82 -6.90 30.08
C SER A 131 -10.39 -5.50 30.49
N ARG A 132 -11.09 -4.47 30.00
CA ARG A 132 -10.83 -3.09 30.42
C ARG A 132 -11.16 -2.87 31.90
N SER A 133 -12.01 -3.68 32.50
CA SER A 133 -12.30 -3.58 33.94
C SER A 133 -11.07 -3.88 34.81
N GLU A 134 -10.06 -4.57 34.27
CA GLU A 134 -8.80 -4.87 34.96
C GLU A 134 -7.80 -3.72 34.89
N LEU A 135 -8.08 -2.70 34.07
CA LEU A 135 -7.22 -1.55 33.82
C LEU A 135 -7.94 -0.25 34.17
N ASN A 136 -7.39 0.51 35.11
CA ASN A 136 -7.89 1.84 35.42
C ASN A 136 -7.69 2.80 34.23
N LYS A 137 -8.40 3.93 34.22
CA LYS A 137 -8.14 5.00 33.24
C LYS A 137 -6.70 5.47 33.37
N GLY A 138 -6.02 5.63 32.24
CA GLY A 138 -4.60 5.98 32.25
C GLY A 138 -3.86 5.60 30.98
N VAL A 139 -2.54 5.83 31.01
CA VAL A 139 -1.62 5.50 29.91
C VAL A 139 -0.88 4.22 30.25
N TYR A 140 -0.82 3.31 29.27
CA TYR A 140 -0.14 2.03 29.42
C TYR A 140 0.81 1.76 28.25
N ILE A 141 1.89 1.04 28.56
CA ILE A 141 2.77 0.41 27.58
C ILE A 141 2.46 -1.07 27.56
N VAL A 142 2.01 -1.57 26.41
CA VAL A 142 1.72 -2.99 26.17
C VAL A 142 2.84 -3.56 25.32
N THR A 143 3.54 -4.57 25.82
CA THR A 143 4.58 -5.27 25.08
C THR A 143 4.14 -6.69 24.79
N ILE A 144 4.29 -7.12 23.53
CA ILE A 144 4.12 -8.49 23.10
C ILE A 144 5.42 -8.90 22.41
N ASN A 145 6.24 -9.72 23.09
CA ASN A 145 7.62 -10.02 22.71
C ASN A 145 8.45 -8.74 22.45
N LYS A 146 8.80 -8.46 21.18
CA LYS A 146 9.59 -7.29 20.76
C LYS A 146 8.74 -6.11 20.28
N THR A 147 7.42 -6.27 20.22
CA THR A 147 6.50 -5.24 19.76
C THR A 147 5.94 -4.48 20.95
N ALA A 148 5.94 -3.15 20.89
CA ALA A 148 5.41 -2.31 21.95
C ALA A 148 4.34 -1.35 21.42
N PHE A 149 3.26 -1.19 22.18
CA PHE A 149 2.17 -0.27 21.93
C PHE A 149 2.03 0.68 23.10
N LYS A 150 1.71 1.94 22.81
CA LYS A 150 1.20 2.87 23.81
C LYS A 150 -0.31 2.98 23.64
N ILE A 151 -1.05 2.80 24.73
CA ILE A 151 -2.51 2.98 24.75
C ILE A 151 -2.94 3.96 25.84
N ILE A 152 -4.12 4.52 25.66
CA ILE A 152 -4.77 5.43 26.59
C ILE A 152 -6.19 4.92 26.80
N LEU A 153 -6.57 4.69 28.06
CA LEU A 153 -7.87 4.12 28.46
C LEU A 153 -8.75 5.09 29.24
#